data_AF-A0A124GFF6-F1
#
_entry.id   AF-A0A124GFF6-F1
#
_cell.length_a   1.000
_cell.length_b   1.000
_cell.length_c   1.000
_cell.angle_alpha   90.00
_cell.angle_beta   90.00
_cell.angle_gamma   90.00
#
_symmetry.space_group_name_H-M   'P 1'
#
loop_
_entity.id
_entity.type
_entity.pdbx_description
1 polymer ?
#
loop_
_entity_poly.entity_id
_entity_poly.type
_entity_poly.pdbx_seq_one_letter_code
_entity_poly.pdbx_strand_id
1 'polypeptide(L)' 'MRKPDPLMMMGVLIAMEVIGIYLVANSLWTGRIRFTGHFVERVQDPYLYWIELILFLCGLVVLPLWMLYRERRKR' A
#
# COMPACT_ATOMS: atom_id res chain seq x y z
N MET A 1 4.12 -25.85 -7.82
CA MET A 1 3.93 -24.39 -8.05
C MET A 1 5.21 -23.82 -8.64
N ARG A 2 5.17 -23.27 -9.85
CA ARG A 2 6.33 -22.66 -10.53
C ARG A 2 6.73 -21.40 -9.73
N LYS A 3 8.01 -21.27 -9.35
CA LYS A 3 8.47 -20.05 -8.67
C LYS A 3 8.31 -18.86 -9.64
N PRO A 4 7.71 -17.74 -9.21
CA PRO A 4 7.58 -16.57 -10.07
C PRO A 4 8.97 -16.03 -10.43
N ASP A 5 9.15 -15.65 -11.70
CA ASP A 5 10.42 -15.08 -12.16
C ASP A 5 10.71 -13.76 -11.41
N PRO A 6 11.97 -13.50 -11.03
CA PRO A 6 12.33 -12.33 -10.22
C PRO A 6 11.96 -11.00 -10.90
N LEU A 7 11.94 -10.95 -12.24
CA LEU A 7 11.48 -9.79 -13.01
C LEU A 7 9.96 -9.57 -12.88
N MET A 8 9.15 -10.63 -12.87
CA MET A 8 7.71 -10.50 -12.63
C MET A 8 7.42 -10.00 -11.21
N MET A 9 8.15 -10.51 -10.21
CA MET A 9 8.00 -10.04 -8.84
C MET A 9 8.36 -8.56 -8.70
N MET A 10 9.45 -8.12 -9.33
CA MET A 10 9.83 -6.70 -9.35
C MET A 10 8.77 -5.83 -10.03
N GLY A 11 8.23 -6.27 -11.17
CA GLY A 11 7.16 -5.56 -11.86
C GLY A 11 5.89 -5.40 -11.01
N VAL A 12 5.51 -6.46 -10.29
CA VAL A 12 4.35 -6.42 -9.38
C VAL A 12 4.58 -5.46 -8.21
N LEU A 13 5.77 -5.49 -7.59
CA LEU A 13 6.09 -4.58 -6.49
C LEU A 13 6.06 -3.12 -6.94
N ILE A 14 6.64 -2.80 -8.10
CA ILE A 14 6.61 -1.44 -8.66
C ILE A 14 5.17 -1.01 -8.94
N ALA A 15 4.34 -1.89 -9.53
CA ALA A 15 2.94 -1.57 -9.79
C ALA A 15 2.17 -1.29 -8.49
N MET A 16 2.40 -2.08 -7.43
CA MET A 16 1.78 -1.87 -6.12
C MET A 16 2.18 -0.53 -5.50
N GLU A 17 3.46 -0.17 -5.56
CA GLU A 17 3.99 1.12 -5.10
C GLU A 17 3.34 2.29 -5.86
N VAL A 18 3.30 2.23 -7.19
CA VAL A 18 2.72 3.30 -8.02
C VAL A 18 1.23 3.49 -7.72
N ILE A 19 0.47 2.40 -7.64
CA ILE A 19 -0.95 2.45 -7.31
C ILE A 19 -1.14 2.99 -5.89
N GLY A 20 -0.35 2.53 -4.94
CA GLY A 20 -0.46 2.95 -3.56
C GLY A 20 -0.10 4.42 -3.35
N ILE A 21 0.96 4.92 -4.01
CA ILE A 21 1.32 6.35 -4.03
C ILE A 21 0.18 7.17 -4.64
N TYR A 22 -0.40 6.71 -5.74
CA TYR A 22 -1.55 7.36 -6.37
C TYR A 22 -2.75 7.44 -5.41
N LEU A 23 -3.07 6.35 -4.71
CA LEU A 23 -4.17 6.31 -3.74
C LEU A 23 -3.94 7.28 -2.56
N VAL A 24 -2.71 7.34 -2.05
CA VAL A 24 -2.33 8.28 -0.99
C VAL A 24 -2.45 9.73 -1.47
N ALA A 25 -1.92 10.04 -2.66
CA ALA A 25 -2.00 11.38 -3.23
C ALA A 25 -3.46 11.81 -3.47
N ASN A 26 -4.28 10.93 -4.03
CA ASN A 26 -5.71 11.17 -4.23
C ASN A 26 -6.44 11.36 -2.91
N SER A 27 -6.13 10.56 -1.88
CA SER A 27 -6.69 10.72 -0.54
C SER A 27 -6.32 12.05 0.08
N LEU A 28 -5.04 12.46 -0.03
CA LEU A 28 -4.55 13.74 0.45
C LEU A 28 -5.24 14.93 -0.22
N TRP A 29 -5.44 14.85 -1.54
CA TRP A 29 -6.11 15.86 -2.36
C TRP A 29 -7.60 15.99 -2.05
N THR A 30 -8.31 14.86 -1.98
CA THR A 30 -9.78 14.85 -1.79
C THR A 30 -10.19 14.91 -0.33
N GLY A 31 -9.26 14.67 0.60
CA GLY A 31 -9.55 14.51 2.02
C GLY A 31 -10.38 13.26 2.32
N ARG A 32 -10.34 12.25 1.45
CA ARG A 32 -11.22 11.07 1.51
C ARG A 32 -10.45 9.79 1.30
N ILE A 33 -10.70 8.82 2.17
CA ILE A 33 -10.27 7.43 2.01
C ILE A 33 -11.51 6.61 1.64
N ARG A 34 -11.47 5.94 0.48
CA ARG A 34 -12.59 5.13 -0.01
C ARG A 34 -12.10 3.72 -0.31
N PHE A 35 -12.45 2.79 0.55
CA PHE A 35 -12.34 1.36 0.31
C PHE A 35 -13.74 0.78 0.09
N THR A 36 -13.83 -0.39 -0.53
CA THR A 36 -15.12 -1.05 -0.78
C THR A 36 -15.84 -1.30 0.55
N GLY A 37 -16.92 -0.56 0.80
CA GLY A 37 -17.71 -0.65 2.04
C GLY A 37 -17.20 0.20 3.21
N HIS A 38 -16.08 0.93 3.05
CA HIS A 38 -15.51 1.76 4.11
C HIS A 38 -15.15 3.15 3.57
N PHE A 39 -15.74 4.18 4.16
CA PHE A 39 -15.56 5.56 3.71
C PHE A 39 -15.22 6.43 4.90
N VAL A 40 -14.06 7.09 4.84
CA VAL A 40 -13.59 7.99 5.88
C VAL A 40 -13.31 9.35 5.27
N GLU A 41 -13.96 10.37 5.81
CA GLU A 41 -13.77 11.77 5.44
C GLU A 41 -12.93 12.48 6.50
N ARG A 42 -11.89 13.20 6.07
CA ARG A 42 -11.03 13.97 6.97
C ARG A 42 -11.81 15.02 7.77
N VAL A 43 -12.90 15.55 7.19
CA VAL A 43 -13.74 16.57 7.84
C VAL A 43 -14.63 15.96 8.93
N GLN A 44 -15.12 14.74 8.72
CA GLN A 44 -16.01 14.05 9.66
C GLN A 44 -15.20 13.41 10.79
N ASP A 45 -14.14 12.67 10.45
CA ASP A 45 -13.32 11.90 11.39
C ASP A 45 -11.81 12.11 11.14
N PRO A 46 -11.25 13.26 11.53
CA PRO A 46 -9.87 13.62 11.20
C PRO A 46 -8.84 12.65 11.79
N TYR A 47 -9.04 12.20 13.03
CA TYR A 47 -8.12 11.25 13.67
C TYR A 47 -8.11 9.90 12.99
N LEU A 48 -9.29 9.36 12.68
CA LEU A 48 -9.43 8.08 11.99
C LEU A 48 -8.81 8.14 10.59
N TYR A 49 -9.07 9.23 9.86
CA TYR A 49 -8.48 9.48 8.55
C TYR A 49 -6.94 9.39 8.57
N TRP A 50 -6.28 10.07 9.52
CA TRP A 50 -4.81 10.06 9.59
C TRP A 50 -4.26 8.72 10.04
N ILE A 51 -4.90 8.05 10.99
CA ILE A 51 -4.51 6.71 11.44
C ILE A 51 -4.56 5.72 10.26
N GLU A 52 -5.65 5.71 9.51
CA GLU A 52 -5.80 4.83 8.35
C GLU A 52 -4.80 5.14 7.25
N LEU A 53 -4.53 6.42 6.99
CA LEU A 53 -3.53 6.81 6.00
C LEU A 53 -2.12 6.34 6.40
N ILE A 54 -1.77 6.45 7.67
CA ILE A 54 -0.49 5.96 8.21
C ILE A 54 -0.42 4.43 8.10
N LEU A 55 -1.47 3.72 8.51
CA LEU A 55 -1.52 2.25 8.41
C LEU A 55 -1.38 1.77 6.96
N PHE A 56 -2.03 2.48 6.02
CA PHE A 56 -1.92 2.18 4.60
C PHE A 56 -0.48 2.39 4.09
N LEU A 57 0.16 3.50 4.44
CA LEU A 57 1.57 3.76 4.10
C LEU A 57 2.52 2.72 4.70
N CYS A 58 2.30 2.34 5.96
CA CYS A 58 3.07 1.27 6.59
C CYS A 58 2.89 -0.05 5.84
N GLY A 59 1.67 -0.43 5.47
CA GLY A 59 1.41 -1.64 4.70
C GLY A 59 2.11 -1.62 3.34
N LEU A 60 2.09 -0.47 2.67
CA LEU A 60 2.71 -0.24 1.38
C LEU A 60 4.22 -0.46 1.43
N VAL A 61 4.91 -0.05 2.51
CA VAL A 61 6.36 -0.21 2.66
C VAL A 61 6.75 -1.57 3.26
N VAL A 62 6.04 -2.02 4.29
CA VAL A 62 6.38 -3.23 5.06
C VAL A 62 6.19 -4.49 4.22
N LEU A 63 5.14 -4.57 3.41
CA LEU A 63 4.87 -5.77 2.60
C LEU A 63 5.98 -6.05 1.57
N PRO A 64 6.40 -5.09 0.73
CA PRO A 64 7.53 -5.26 -0.18
C PRO A 64 8.83 -5.62 0.54
N LEU A 65 9.15 -4.94 1.64
CA LEU A 65 10.35 -5.23 2.42
C LEU A 65 10.33 -6.65 2.99
N TRP A 66 9.18 -7.09 3.51
CA TRP A 66 9.02 -8.45 4.01
C TRP A 66 9.16 -9.50 2.90
N MET A 67 8.58 -9.25 1.72
CA MET A 67 8.75 -10.13 0.55
C MET A 67 10.22 -10.23 0.14
N LEU A 68 10.93 -9.10 0.06
CA LEU A 68 12.37 -9.05 -0.25
C LEU A 68 13.21 -9.80 0.78
N TYR A 69 12.93 -9.61 2.08
CA TYR A 69 13.63 -10.31 3.15
C TYR A 69 13.41 -11.83 3.08
N ARG A 70 12.16 -12.27 2.86
CA ARG A 70 11.81 -13.69 2.74
C ARG A 70 12.51 -14.36 1.56
N GLU A 71 12.64 -13.66 0.44
CA GLU A 71 13.32 -14.21 -0.73
C GLU A 71 14.83 -14.31 -0.52
N ARG A 72 15.45 -13.34 0.18
CA ARG A 72 16.87 -13.42 0.56
C ARG A 72 17.18 -14.59 1.49
N ARG A 73 16.30 -14.90 2.44
CA ARG A 73 16.49 -16.02 3.40
C ARG A 73 16.38 -17.41 2.76
N LYS A 74 15.78 -17.51 1.57
CA LYS A 74 15.63 -18.77 0.83
C LYS A 74 16.79 -19.07 -0.13
N ARG A 75 17.68 -18.10 -0.36
CA ARG A 75 18.95 -18.28 -1.09
C ARG A 75 20.04 -18.60 -0.09
#